data_AF-J1EA04-F1
#
_entry.id   AF-J1EA04-F1
#
_cell.length_a   1.000
_cell.length_b   1.000
_cell.length_c   1.000
_cell.angle_alpha   90.00
_cell.angle_beta   90.00
_cell.angle_gamma   90.00
#
_symmetry.space_group_name_H-M   'P 1'
#
loop_
_entity.id
_entity.type
_entity.pdbx_description
1 polymer ?
#
loop_
_entity_poly.entity_id
_entity_poly.type
_entity_poly.pdbx_seq_one_letter_code
_entity_poly.pdbx_strand_id
1 'polypeptide(L)'
;MLAGGSRSYDFRTDLRVVYQHLCHNHPLPSEAQYPLNIGLPASAKLTGAELTARVNDCLGLDKPAAQRTPEQQRKVKTIVDVIRIPASSIQSHLNWGTFHYRDVVHLRTGDASPFGNTGARYTGSPDDAALNAAVLRYQADPQALARFAQDTDPTGRIDVPVLTTKGVDDPTAFVELDAFFKGTVERAGSGARLVQTFTQHNTHSYLSDPTYPTLMTALLRWVDEGVKPTPEGIAQQCPANEARFGKGCAFLPAYVPKPLNSRVVDRDRP
;
A
#
# COMPACT_ATOMS: atom_id res chain seq x y z
N MET A 1 6.08 -6.03 3.54
CA MET A 1 4.64 -5.84 3.18
C MET A 1 4.00 -7.22 2.97
N LEU A 2 2.73 -7.41 3.32
CA LEU A 2 2.08 -8.74 3.39
C LEU A 2 1.82 -9.43 2.02
N ALA A 3 1.82 -8.69 0.90
CA ALA A 3 1.80 -9.28 -0.45
C ALA A 3 3.17 -9.29 -1.13
N GLY A 4 4.24 -9.07 -0.37
CA GLY A 4 5.59 -9.00 -0.91
C GLY A 4 5.89 -7.72 -1.68
N GLY A 5 7.17 -7.47 -1.96
CA GLY A 5 7.59 -6.30 -2.74
C GLY A 5 7.09 -6.37 -4.18
N SER A 6 6.92 -7.57 -4.73
CA SER A 6 6.48 -7.77 -6.11
C SER A 6 5.05 -7.26 -6.39
N ARG A 7 4.22 -7.04 -5.36
CA ARG A 7 2.80 -6.61 -5.51
C ARG A 7 2.45 -5.38 -4.69
N SER A 8 3.05 -5.26 -3.51
CA SER A 8 2.67 -4.22 -2.55
C SER A 8 3.03 -2.80 -3.01
N TYR A 9 3.85 -2.67 -4.06
CA TYR A 9 4.29 -1.40 -4.63
C TYR A 9 3.59 -1.06 -5.95
N ASP A 10 2.82 -1.97 -6.54
CA ASP A 10 2.23 -1.84 -7.87
C ASP A 10 1.43 -0.53 -8.06
N PHE A 11 0.54 -0.21 -7.11
CA PHE A 11 -0.25 1.02 -7.15
C PHE A 11 0.59 2.30 -7.07
N ARG A 12 1.83 2.24 -6.55
CA ARG A 12 2.73 3.41 -6.55
C ARG A 12 3.32 3.66 -7.93
N THR A 13 3.55 2.61 -8.73
CA THR A 13 3.88 2.78 -10.16
C THR A 13 2.70 3.41 -10.89
N ASP A 14 1.49 2.92 -10.63
CA ASP A 14 0.26 3.48 -11.21
C ASP A 14 0.08 4.95 -10.83
N LEU A 15 0.27 5.28 -9.55
CA LEU A 15 0.22 6.66 -9.06
C LEU A 15 1.21 7.55 -9.80
N ARG A 16 2.44 7.08 -10.03
CA ARG A 16 3.45 7.88 -10.72
C ARG A 16 3.12 8.17 -12.17
N VAL A 17 2.62 7.18 -12.91
CA VAL A 17 2.27 7.39 -14.33
C VAL A 17 1.02 8.26 -14.48
N VAL A 18 0.02 8.09 -13.60
CA VAL A 18 -1.19 8.94 -13.59
C VAL A 18 -0.84 10.36 -13.14
N TYR A 19 -0.03 10.51 -12.08
CA TYR A 19 0.44 11.81 -11.63
C TYR A 19 1.24 12.53 -12.72
N GLN A 20 2.19 11.85 -13.39
CA GLN A 20 2.98 12.49 -14.43
C GLN A 20 2.13 12.92 -15.64
N HIS A 21 1.12 12.13 -15.99
CA HIS A 21 0.16 12.50 -17.03
C HIS A 21 -0.67 13.76 -16.66
N LEU A 22 -1.02 13.93 -15.38
CA LEU A 22 -1.83 15.07 -14.94
C LEU A 22 -1.02 16.34 -14.63
N CYS A 23 0.22 16.17 -14.18
CA CYS A 23 1.04 17.23 -13.59
C CYS A 23 2.26 17.62 -14.43
N HIS A 24 2.77 16.71 -15.27
CA HIS A 24 3.94 16.93 -16.12
C HIS A 24 5.14 17.55 -15.40
N ASN A 25 5.34 17.24 -14.11
CA ASN A 25 6.32 17.93 -13.28
C ASN A 25 7.20 17.01 -12.42
N HIS A 26 7.13 15.69 -12.57
CA HIS A 26 7.98 14.74 -11.87
C HIS A 26 8.42 13.54 -12.74
N PRO A 27 9.34 13.77 -13.70
CA PRO A 27 10.20 14.97 -13.85
C PRO A 27 9.53 16.18 -14.54
N LEU A 28 10.12 17.36 -14.37
CA LEU A 28 9.76 18.59 -15.09
C LEU A 28 10.13 18.49 -16.57
N PRO A 29 9.49 19.24 -17.48
CA PRO A 29 9.81 19.20 -18.90
C PRO A 29 11.22 19.72 -19.21
N SER A 30 11.77 20.59 -18.35
CA SER A 30 13.12 21.14 -18.44
C SER A 30 14.19 20.20 -17.87
N GLU A 31 13.81 19.11 -17.22
CA GLU A 31 14.73 18.13 -16.65
C GLU A 31 15.00 16.98 -17.62
N ALA A 32 16.13 16.30 -17.43
CA ALA A 32 16.37 15.03 -18.11
C ALA A 32 15.24 14.05 -17.78
N GLN A 33 14.58 13.54 -18.81
CA GLN A 33 13.51 12.56 -18.65
C GLN A 33 14.10 11.20 -18.31
N TYR A 34 13.41 10.44 -17.46
CA TYR A 34 13.81 9.10 -17.03
C TYR A 34 12.58 8.20 -16.83
N PRO A 35 12.76 6.86 -16.87
CA PRO A 35 11.65 5.93 -16.61
C PRO A 35 11.05 6.15 -15.21
N LEU A 36 9.75 6.37 -15.10
CA LEU A 36 9.13 6.64 -13.80
C LEU A 36 9.17 5.43 -12.85
N ASN A 37 9.27 4.22 -13.40
CA ASN A 37 9.35 2.99 -12.62
C ASN A 37 10.73 2.79 -11.96
N ILE A 38 11.74 3.64 -12.20
CA ILE A 38 13.03 3.57 -11.47
C ILE A 38 13.07 4.42 -10.20
N GLY A 39 12.04 5.22 -9.90
CA GLY A 39 12.14 6.19 -8.82
C GLY A 39 12.79 7.49 -9.28
N LEU A 40 14.07 7.62 -8.96
CA LEU A 40 14.93 8.71 -9.39
C LEU A 40 16.19 8.10 -9.97
N PRO A 41 16.85 8.76 -10.94
CA PRO A 41 18.24 8.43 -11.27
C PRO A 41 19.13 8.51 -10.02
N ALA A 42 20.15 7.64 -9.93
CA ALA A 42 21.08 7.60 -8.79
C ALA A 42 21.75 8.96 -8.49
N SER A 43 22.03 9.76 -9.52
CA SER A 43 22.66 11.08 -9.40
C SER A 43 21.68 12.21 -9.08
N ALA A 44 20.37 11.98 -9.14
CA ALA A 44 19.36 13.01 -8.94
C ALA A 44 19.42 13.62 -7.54
N LYS A 45 19.30 14.95 -7.48
CA LYS A 45 19.43 15.74 -6.25
C LYS A 45 18.10 16.23 -5.68
N LEU A 46 16.98 15.86 -6.30
CA LEU A 46 15.64 16.20 -5.83
C LEU A 46 15.49 15.83 -4.35
N THR A 47 15.01 16.77 -3.56
CA THR A 47 14.74 16.63 -2.13
C THR A 47 13.26 16.35 -1.87
N GLY A 48 12.94 15.87 -0.67
CA GLY A 48 11.55 15.69 -0.24
C GLY A 48 10.75 17.00 -0.22
N ALA A 49 11.40 18.13 0.07
CA ALA A 49 10.76 19.45 0.05
C ALA A 49 10.41 19.89 -1.38
N GLU A 50 11.33 19.70 -2.33
CA GLU A 50 11.06 20.01 -3.75
C GLU A 50 9.98 19.11 -4.34
N LEU A 51 9.95 17.82 -3.98
CA LEU A 51 8.83 16.94 -4.36
C LEU A 51 7.51 17.45 -3.79
N THR A 52 7.48 17.81 -2.50
CA THR A 52 6.28 18.38 -1.86
C THR A 52 5.81 19.65 -2.57
N ALA A 53 6.72 20.55 -2.94
CA ALA A 53 6.40 21.76 -3.69
C ALA A 53 5.74 21.43 -5.04
N ARG A 54 6.34 20.53 -5.84
CA ARG A 54 5.77 20.08 -7.13
C ARG A 54 4.36 19.51 -6.97
N VAL A 55 4.15 18.71 -5.93
CA VAL A 55 2.84 18.10 -5.67
C VAL A 55 1.82 19.16 -5.26
N ASN A 56 2.19 20.11 -4.40
CA ASN A 56 1.29 21.19 -3.99
C ASN A 56 0.97 22.15 -5.13
N ASP A 57 1.94 22.46 -5.99
CA ASP A 57 1.70 23.29 -7.18
C ASP A 57 0.64 22.63 -8.08
N CYS A 58 0.76 21.32 -8.32
CA CYS A 58 -0.17 20.60 -9.19
C CYS A 58 -1.55 20.31 -8.54
N LEU A 59 -1.57 19.97 -7.25
CA LEU A 59 -2.73 19.36 -6.57
C LEU A 59 -3.30 20.19 -5.41
N GLY A 60 -2.58 21.20 -4.91
CA GLY A 60 -2.97 22.03 -3.78
C GLY A 60 -3.23 21.24 -2.49
N LEU A 61 -2.42 20.21 -2.20
CA LEU A 61 -2.63 19.32 -1.05
C LEU A 61 -2.31 19.98 0.29
N ASP A 62 -1.55 21.08 0.29
CA ASP A 62 -1.28 21.97 1.42
C ASP A 62 -2.49 22.83 1.84
N LYS A 63 -3.55 22.83 1.03
CA LYS A 63 -4.76 23.63 1.28
C LYS A 63 -5.96 22.74 1.59
N PRO A 64 -6.94 23.23 2.39
CA PRO A 64 -8.26 22.62 2.47
C PRO A 64 -8.88 22.47 1.08
N ALA A 65 -9.67 21.41 0.88
CA ALA A 65 -10.24 21.10 -0.44
C ALA A 65 -11.02 22.27 -1.06
N ALA A 66 -11.75 23.04 -0.24
CA ALA A 66 -12.51 24.21 -0.68
C ALA A 66 -11.66 25.38 -1.20
N GLN A 67 -10.36 25.40 -0.89
CA GLN A 67 -9.42 26.45 -1.33
C GLN A 67 -8.57 26.03 -2.54
N ARG A 68 -8.74 24.79 -3.03
CA ARG A 68 -8.09 24.30 -4.25
C ARG A 68 -8.80 24.86 -5.47
N THR A 69 -8.04 25.14 -6.53
CA THR A 69 -8.64 25.52 -7.82
C THR A 69 -9.51 24.38 -8.37
N PRO A 70 -10.49 24.65 -9.25
CA PRO A 70 -11.30 23.60 -9.88
C PRO A 70 -10.45 22.53 -10.58
N GLU A 71 -9.33 22.93 -11.20
CA GLU A 71 -8.41 22.00 -11.85
C GLU A 71 -7.68 21.11 -10.83
N GLN A 72 -7.17 21.68 -9.73
CA GLN A 72 -6.54 20.92 -8.64
C GLN A 72 -7.52 19.89 -8.06
N GLN A 73 -8.76 20.30 -7.80
CA GLN A 73 -9.81 19.38 -7.31
C GLN A 73 -10.08 18.24 -8.29
N ARG A 74 -10.17 18.55 -9.59
CA ARG A 74 -10.35 17.53 -10.64
C ARG A 74 -9.18 16.54 -10.68
N LYS A 75 -7.93 17.02 -10.64
CA LYS A 75 -6.73 16.15 -10.64
C LYS A 75 -6.66 15.26 -9.41
N VAL A 76 -6.92 15.82 -8.22
CA VAL A 76 -6.99 15.04 -6.98
C VAL A 76 -8.07 13.98 -7.07
N LYS A 77 -9.28 14.33 -7.55
CA LYS A 77 -10.37 13.37 -7.73
C LYS A 77 -9.98 12.23 -8.66
N THR A 78 -9.39 12.54 -9.83
CA THR A 78 -8.90 11.51 -10.76
C THR A 78 -7.91 10.56 -10.09
N ILE A 79 -6.92 11.08 -9.34
CA ILE A 79 -5.95 10.23 -8.64
C ILE A 79 -6.64 9.36 -7.58
N VAL A 80 -7.50 9.95 -6.75
CA VAL A 80 -8.21 9.23 -5.68
C VAL A 80 -9.06 8.10 -6.25
N ASP A 81 -9.79 8.35 -7.33
CA ASP A 81 -10.71 7.35 -7.90
C ASP A 81 -9.96 6.24 -8.64
N VAL A 82 -8.92 6.60 -9.41
CA VAL A 82 -8.14 5.64 -10.20
C VAL A 82 -7.21 4.80 -9.32
N ILE A 83 -6.49 5.43 -8.39
CA ILE A 83 -5.51 4.77 -7.53
C ILE A 83 -6.16 4.17 -6.27
N ARG A 84 -7.37 4.63 -5.92
CA ARG A 84 -8.17 4.16 -4.77
C ARG A 84 -7.46 4.39 -3.43
N ILE A 85 -6.85 5.56 -3.28
CA ILE A 85 -6.21 6.06 -2.07
C ILE A 85 -6.82 7.40 -1.65
N PRO A 86 -6.86 7.75 -0.35
CA PRO A 86 -7.34 9.07 0.05
C PRO A 86 -6.36 10.17 -0.39
N ALA A 87 -6.89 11.38 -0.63
CA ALA A 87 -6.08 12.52 -1.04
C ALA A 87 -4.92 12.82 -0.08
N SER A 88 -5.12 12.55 1.22
CA SER A 88 -4.12 12.76 2.28
C SER A 88 -2.89 11.86 2.16
N SER A 89 -2.96 10.72 1.46
CA SER A 89 -1.82 9.81 1.30
C SER A 89 -1.09 9.96 -0.04
N ILE A 90 -1.58 10.79 -0.98
CA ILE A 90 -0.94 11.00 -2.28
C ILE A 90 0.53 11.42 -2.12
N GLN A 91 0.81 12.39 -1.25
CA GLN A 91 2.18 12.89 -1.03
C GLN A 91 3.12 11.80 -0.51
N SER A 92 2.71 11.03 0.50
CA SER A 92 3.56 9.97 1.06
C SER A 92 3.80 8.83 0.06
N HIS A 93 2.79 8.46 -0.73
CA HIS A 93 2.95 7.46 -1.77
C HIS A 93 3.82 7.92 -2.93
N LEU A 94 3.75 9.19 -3.34
CA LEU A 94 4.69 9.76 -4.30
C LEU A 94 6.11 9.79 -3.73
N ASN A 95 6.28 10.13 -2.45
CA ASN A 95 7.58 10.08 -1.79
C ASN A 95 8.20 8.68 -1.87
N TRP A 96 7.47 7.63 -1.47
CA TRP A 96 7.94 6.24 -1.62
C TRP A 96 8.15 5.83 -3.08
N GLY A 97 7.23 6.17 -3.99
CA GLY A 97 7.39 5.89 -5.42
C GLY A 97 8.58 6.61 -6.07
N THR A 98 9.15 7.60 -5.40
CA THR A 98 10.28 8.41 -5.87
C THR A 98 11.58 7.95 -5.25
N PHE A 99 11.70 8.04 -3.92
CA PHE A 99 12.95 7.80 -3.21
C PHE A 99 13.15 6.33 -2.88
N HIS A 100 12.11 5.65 -2.40
CA HIS A 100 12.24 4.23 -2.08
C HIS A 100 12.41 3.37 -3.34
N TYR A 101 11.77 3.74 -4.45
CA TYR A 101 12.02 3.09 -5.73
C TYR A 101 13.47 3.25 -6.18
N ARG A 102 14.06 4.46 -6.06
CA ARG A 102 15.49 4.68 -6.35
C ARG A 102 16.35 3.70 -5.57
N ASP A 103 16.10 3.59 -4.27
CA ASP A 103 16.91 2.74 -3.39
C ASP A 103 16.75 1.25 -3.73
N VAL A 104 15.52 0.79 -4.03
CA VAL A 104 15.30 -0.59 -4.51
C VAL A 104 16.08 -0.84 -5.80
N VAL A 105 15.95 0.05 -6.78
CA VAL A 105 16.58 -0.12 -8.09
C VAL A 105 18.10 -0.13 -8.00
N HIS A 106 18.69 0.90 -7.39
CA HIS A 106 20.14 1.08 -7.41
C HIS A 106 20.87 0.28 -6.34
N LEU A 107 20.22 -0.05 -5.22
CA LEU A 107 20.88 -0.75 -4.11
C LEU A 107 20.50 -2.23 -4.01
N ARG A 108 19.35 -2.64 -4.57
CA ARG A 108 18.82 -4.01 -4.37
C ARG A 108 18.67 -4.81 -5.64
N THR A 109 18.44 -4.19 -6.80
CA THR A 109 18.15 -4.91 -8.04
C THR A 109 19.14 -4.66 -9.18
N GLY A 110 20.28 -4.00 -8.90
CA GLY A 110 21.37 -3.87 -9.88
C GLY A 110 21.02 -2.94 -11.05
N ASP A 111 20.43 -1.79 -10.73
CA ASP A 111 20.03 -0.73 -11.68
C ASP A 111 18.90 -1.08 -12.64
N ALA A 112 18.35 -2.30 -12.56
CA ALA A 112 17.15 -2.71 -13.30
C ALA A 112 15.89 -2.57 -12.42
N SER A 113 14.79 -2.05 -12.98
CA SER A 113 13.55 -1.84 -12.21
C SER A 113 12.70 -3.10 -12.11
N PRO A 114 12.32 -3.54 -10.89
CA PRO A 114 11.37 -4.63 -10.71
C PRO A 114 9.90 -4.19 -10.87
N PHE A 115 9.65 -2.92 -11.19
CA PHE A 115 8.30 -2.34 -11.16
C PHE A 115 7.74 -2.10 -12.57
N GLY A 116 6.45 -2.36 -12.77
CA GLY A 116 5.78 -2.21 -14.06
C GLY A 116 4.27 -2.06 -13.97
N ASN A 117 3.66 -1.64 -15.07
CA ASN A 117 2.22 -1.41 -15.21
C ASN A 117 1.69 -1.81 -16.60
N THR A 118 2.43 -2.64 -17.34
CA THR A 118 1.95 -3.23 -18.60
C THR A 118 0.75 -4.13 -18.31
N GLY A 119 -0.29 -4.06 -19.14
CA GLY A 119 -1.56 -4.78 -18.93
C GLY A 119 -2.54 -4.12 -17.94
N ALA A 120 -2.08 -3.19 -17.09
CA ALA A 120 -2.95 -2.49 -16.13
C ALA A 120 -4.00 -1.64 -16.84
N ARG A 121 -5.28 -1.79 -16.47
CA ARG A 121 -6.38 -0.96 -16.98
C ARG A 121 -6.88 -0.03 -15.87
N TYR A 122 -6.66 1.27 -16.06
CA TYR A 122 -7.08 2.30 -15.12
C TYR A 122 -8.54 2.67 -15.34
N THR A 123 -9.32 2.72 -14.28
CA THR A 123 -10.76 3.04 -14.34
C THR A 123 -11.13 4.06 -13.28
N GLY A 124 -12.13 4.90 -13.54
CA GLY A 124 -12.66 5.87 -12.57
C GLY A 124 -12.22 7.32 -12.84
N SER A 125 -11.50 7.56 -13.92
CA SER A 125 -11.25 8.92 -14.41
C SER A 125 -12.46 9.43 -15.22
N PRO A 126 -12.53 10.73 -15.56
CA PRO A 126 -13.57 11.26 -16.44
C PRO A 126 -13.57 10.66 -17.86
N ASP A 127 -12.41 10.17 -18.33
CA ASP A 127 -12.24 9.50 -19.62
C ASP A 127 -11.14 8.42 -19.49
N ASP A 128 -11.57 7.21 -19.16
CA ASP A 128 -10.65 6.08 -18.93
C ASP A 128 -9.91 5.68 -20.21
N ALA A 129 -10.52 5.84 -21.39
CA ALA A 129 -9.88 5.50 -22.65
C ALA A 129 -8.72 6.47 -22.93
N ALA A 130 -8.95 7.78 -22.80
CA ALA A 130 -7.91 8.79 -22.96
C ALA A 130 -6.79 8.63 -21.92
N LEU A 131 -7.13 8.39 -20.66
CA LEU A 131 -6.12 8.17 -19.62
C LEU A 131 -5.23 6.97 -19.94
N ASN A 132 -5.82 5.82 -20.26
CA ASN A 132 -5.05 4.60 -20.52
C ASN A 132 -4.19 4.69 -21.79
N ALA A 133 -4.61 5.48 -22.78
CA ALA A 133 -3.84 5.73 -24.00
C ALA A 133 -2.64 6.68 -23.77
N ALA A 134 -2.75 7.61 -22.81
CA ALA A 134 -1.76 8.66 -22.61
C ALA A 134 -0.72 8.36 -21.52
N VAL A 135 -1.04 7.52 -20.53
CA VAL A 135 -0.09 7.15 -19.46
C VAL A 135 1.08 6.32 -19.98
N LEU A 136 2.25 6.55 -19.39
CA LEU A 136 3.45 5.78 -19.67
C LEU A 136 3.28 4.31 -19.24
N ARG A 137 3.84 3.39 -20.03
CA ARG A 137 3.80 1.94 -19.79
C ARG A 137 5.21 1.40 -19.64
N TYR A 138 5.43 0.68 -18.53
CA TYR A 138 6.71 0.07 -18.20
C TYR A 138 6.52 -1.43 -17.98
N GLN A 139 7.44 -2.19 -18.55
CA GLN A 139 7.63 -3.60 -18.22
C GLN A 139 8.62 -3.70 -17.07
N ALA A 140 8.31 -4.53 -16.08
CA ALA A 140 9.27 -4.86 -15.03
C ALA A 140 10.41 -5.70 -15.64
N ASP A 141 11.65 -5.45 -15.23
CA ASP A 141 12.76 -6.32 -15.59
C ASP A 141 12.57 -7.70 -14.91
N PRO A 142 12.55 -8.82 -15.65
CA PRO A 142 12.25 -10.13 -15.07
C PRO A 142 13.26 -10.57 -14.00
N GLN A 143 14.55 -10.26 -14.18
CA GLN A 143 15.58 -10.67 -13.23
C GLN A 143 15.55 -9.80 -11.97
N ALA A 144 15.34 -8.49 -12.13
CA ALA A 144 15.14 -7.57 -11.02
C ALA A 144 13.91 -7.96 -10.19
N LEU A 145 12.79 -8.26 -10.86
CA LEU A 145 11.55 -8.69 -10.21
C LEU A 145 11.75 -10.01 -9.45
N ALA A 146 12.39 -11.01 -10.07
CA ALA A 146 12.67 -12.28 -9.41
C ALA A 146 13.55 -12.09 -8.16
N ARG A 147 14.62 -11.29 -8.27
CA ARG A 147 15.50 -10.95 -7.14
C ARG A 147 14.75 -10.22 -6.03
N PHE A 148 13.92 -9.26 -6.39
CA PHE A 148 13.14 -8.49 -5.41
C PHE A 148 12.08 -9.35 -4.73
N ALA A 149 11.40 -10.22 -5.49
CA ALA A 149 10.43 -11.17 -4.96
C ALA A 149 11.10 -12.18 -4.02
N GLN A 150 12.28 -12.69 -4.36
CA GLN A 150 13.03 -13.61 -3.50
C GLN A 150 13.33 -13.00 -2.12
N ASP A 151 13.65 -11.70 -2.08
CA ASP A 151 13.98 -11.00 -0.84
C ASP A 151 12.74 -10.59 -0.02
N THR A 152 11.62 -10.32 -0.68
CA THR A 152 10.50 -9.59 -0.06
C THR A 152 9.17 -10.32 -0.05
N ASP A 153 8.97 -11.31 -0.92
CA ASP A 153 7.68 -12.01 -1.02
C ASP A 153 7.58 -13.07 0.08
N PRO A 154 6.47 -13.08 0.85
CA PRO A 154 6.29 -14.09 1.87
C PRO A 154 6.12 -15.45 1.21
N THR A 155 6.80 -16.45 1.74
CA THR A 155 6.63 -17.85 1.29
C THR A 155 5.43 -18.52 1.93
N GLY A 156 4.85 -17.90 2.96
CA GLY A 156 3.75 -18.45 3.74
C GLY A 156 4.16 -19.53 4.74
N ARG A 157 5.42 -19.98 4.71
CA ARG A 157 5.97 -20.94 5.67
C ARG A 157 6.15 -20.27 7.03
N ILE A 158 5.32 -20.69 7.97
CA ILE A 158 5.31 -20.19 9.35
C ILE A 158 5.32 -21.41 10.26
N ASP A 159 6.20 -21.40 11.27
CA ASP A 159 6.38 -22.49 12.24
C ASP A 159 5.90 -22.14 13.64
N VAL A 160 5.39 -20.92 13.84
CA VAL A 160 4.92 -20.40 15.14
C VAL A 160 3.50 -19.82 15.02
N PRO A 161 2.74 -19.70 16.12
CA PRO A 161 1.49 -18.94 16.13
C PRO A 161 1.69 -17.49 15.65
N VAL A 162 0.83 -17.03 14.73
CA VAL A 162 0.81 -15.67 14.21
C VAL A 162 -0.60 -15.09 14.35
N LEU A 163 -0.71 -14.01 15.10
CA LEU A 163 -1.91 -13.20 15.24
C LEU A 163 -1.68 -11.83 14.60
N THR A 164 -2.42 -11.49 13.56
CA THR A 164 -2.33 -10.17 12.89
C THR A 164 -3.53 -9.29 13.24
N THR A 165 -3.33 -7.98 13.13
CA THR A 165 -4.40 -6.98 13.18
C THR A 165 -4.22 -5.94 12.09
N LYS A 166 -5.32 -5.46 11.52
CA LYS A 166 -5.33 -4.47 10.44
C LYS A 166 -6.52 -3.52 10.55
N GLY A 167 -6.29 -2.21 10.40
CA GLY A 167 -7.35 -1.24 10.14
C GLY A 167 -7.91 -1.44 8.73
N VAL A 168 -9.23 -1.60 8.59
CA VAL A 168 -9.85 -1.93 7.30
C VAL A 168 -9.72 -0.79 6.28
N ASP A 169 -9.55 0.44 6.76
CA ASP A 169 -9.38 1.64 5.93
C ASP A 169 -7.93 2.18 6.00
N ASP A 170 -6.95 1.32 6.31
CA ASP A 170 -5.52 1.67 6.31
C ASP A 170 -5.08 2.22 4.93
N PRO A 171 -4.66 3.50 4.84
CA PRO A 171 -4.38 4.14 3.56
C PRO A 171 -3.00 3.80 3.02
N THR A 172 -2.16 3.08 3.78
CA THR A 172 -0.77 2.78 3.43
C THR A 172 -0.55 1.31 3.10
N ALA A 173 -1.06 0.42 3.94
CA ALA A 173 -0.98 -1.02 3.78
C ALA A 173 -2.39 -1.60 3.76
N PHE A 174 -2.98 -1.56 2.56
CA PHE A 174 -4.37 -1.93 2.30
C PHE A 174 -4.73 -3.29 2.89
N VAL A 175 -5.93 -3.40 3.43
CA VAL A 175 -6.44 -4.63 4.06
C VAL A 175 -6.51 -5.81 3.08
N GLU A 176 -6.62 -5.56 1.78
CA GLU A 176 -6.63 -6.61 0.76
C GLU A 176 -5.26 -7.33 0.64
N LEU A 177 -4.17 -6.75 1.18
CA LEU A 177 -2.88 -7.43 1.33
C LEU A 177 -2.97 -8.60 2.33
N ASP A 178 -3.83 -8.49 3.35
CA ASP A 178 -4.07 -9.56 4.33
C ASP A 178 -4.77 -10.77 3.68
N ALA A 179 -5.69 -10.56 2.72
CA ALA A 179 -6.29 -11.65 1.95
C ALA A 179 -5.25 -12.38 1.09
N PHE A 180 -4.35 -11.64 0.43
CA PHE A 180 -3.26 -12.25 -0.32
C PHE A 180 -2.35 -13.08 0.58
N PHE A 181 -1.94 -12.53 1.73
CA PHE A 181 -1.08 -13.21 2.67
C PHE A 181 -1.72 -14.48 3.24
N LYS A 182 -3.00 -14.43 3.61
CA LYS A 182 -3.77 -15.60 4.05
C LYS A 182 -3.69 -16.72 3.03
N GLY A 183 -3.99 -16.43 1.76
CA GLY A 183 -3.91 -17.42 0.69
C GLY A 183 -2.50 -17.99 0.51
N THR A 184 -1.46 -17.17 0.70
CA THR A 184 -0.05 -17.60 0.65
C THR A 184 0.29 -18.56 1.80
N VAL A 185 -0.13 -18.25 3.02
CA VAL A 185 0.06 -19.11 4.20
C VAL A 185 -0.73 -20.41 4.09
N GLU A 186 -1.95 -20.37 3.56
CA GLU A 186 -2.77 -21.57 3.33
C GLU A 186 -2.16 -22.50 2.28
N ARG A 187 -1.70 -21.95 1.14
CA ARG A 187 -1.00 -22.74 0.11
C ARG A 187 0.30 -23.37 0.62
N ALA A 188 0.96 -22.72 1.57
CA ALA A 188 2.17 -23.24 2.23
C ALA A 188 1.87 -24.30 3.31
N GLY A 189 0.59 -24.59 3.61
CA GLY A 189 0.20 -25.54 4.65
C GLY A 189 0.27 -24.99 6.08
N SER A 190 0.57 -23.70 6.27
CA SER A 190 0.71 -23.06 7.58
C SER A 190 -0.58 -22.38 8.07
N GLY A 191 -1.72 -22.55 7.38
CA GLY A 191 -2.99 -21.87 7.68
C GLY A 191 -3.49 -22.07 9.13
N ALA A 192 -3.23 -23.22 9.74
CA ALA A 192 -3.60 -23.48 11.13
C ALA A 192 -2.89 -22.55 12.14
N ARG A 193 -1.75 -21.95 11.76
CA ARG A 193 -0.94 -21.07 12.60
C ARG A 193 -1.23 -19.58 12.42
N LEU A 194 -2.17 -19.23 11.54
CA LEU A 194 -2.57 -17.84 11.31
C LEU A 194 -3.96 -17.57 11.88
N VAL A 195 -4.09 -16.47 12.62
CA VAL A 195 -5.36 -15.79 12.93
C VAL A 195 -5.20 -14.34 12.51
N GLN A 196 -6.15 -13.82 11.73
CA GLN A 196 -6.17 -12.42 11.34
C GLN A 196 -7.37 -11.74 12.01
N THR A 197 -7.15 -10.54 12.50
CA THR A 197 -8.20 -9.69 13.05
C THR A 197 -8.23 -8.36 12.30
N PHE A 198 -9.40 -7.74 12.28
CA PHE A 198 -9.63 -6.50 11.57
C PHE A 198 -10.30 -5.50 12.49
N THR A 199 -10.05 -4.22 12.28
CA THR A 199 -10.61 -3.14 13.08
C THR A 199 -11.13 -2.00 12.22
N GLN A 200 -12.07 -1.21 12.73
CA GLN A 200 -12.66 -0.08 12.00
C GLN A 200 -11.72 1.14 11.84
N HIS A 201 -10.43 1.03 12.20
CA HIS A 201 -9.49 2.15 12.11
C HIS A 201 -9.10 2.46 10.66
N ASN A 202 -8.77 3.72 10.41
CA ASN A 202 -8.41 4.29 9.10
C ASN A 202 -6.98 4.89 9.07
N THR A 203 -6.15 4.47 10.02
CA THR A 203 -4.76 4.88 10.20
C THR A 203 -3.82 3.69 10.02
N HIS A 204 -2.56 3.96 9.68
CA HIS A 204 -1.57 2.90 9.44
C HIS A 204 -0.77 2.52 10.70
N SER A 205 -0.17 3.51 11.37
CA SER A 205 0.85 3.25 12.39
C SER A 205 0.30 2.95 13.79
N TYR A 206 -0.92 3.40 14.08
CA TYR A 206 -1.54 3.27 15.38
C TYR A 206 -3.03 2.99 15.21
N LEU A 207 -3.56 2.03 15.97
CA LEU A 207 -4.98 1.65 15.97
C LEU A 207 -5.66 2.23 17.22
N SER A 208 -5.46 1.58 18.37
CA SER A 208 -5.90 2.08 19.67
C SER A 208 -5.19 1.36 20.81
N ASP A 209 -5.10 2.01 21.97
CA ASP A 209 -4.45 1.47 23.16
C ASP A 209 -5.04 0.13 23.64
N PRO A 210 -6.36 -0.10 23.74
CA PRO A 210 -6.89 -1.38 24.19
C PRO A 210 -6.75 -2.52 23.16
N THR A 211 -6.49 -2.22 21.88
CA THR A 211 -6.30 -3.23 20.82
C THR A 211 -5.08 -4.09 21.09
N TYR A 212 -3.93 -3.47 21.37
CA TYR A 212 -2.65 -4.18 21.51
C TYR A 212 -2.54 -5.14 22.70
N PRO A 213 -2.91 -4.77 23.95
CA PRO A 213 -2.86 -5.69 25.08
C PRO A 213 -3.87 -6.83 24.92
N THR A 214 -5.04 -6.58 24.33
CA THR A 214 -6.01 -7.65 24.01
C THR A 214 -5.39 -8.71 23.09
N LEU A 215 -4.74 -8.28 22.01
CA LEU A 215 -4.07 -9.18 21.07
C LEU A 215 -2.88 -9.89 21.71
N MET A 216 -2.07 -9.18 22.51
CA MET A 216 -0.92 -9.78 23.18
C MET A 216 -1.37 -10.86 24.17
N THR A 217 -2.40 -10.61 24.99
CA THR A 217 -2.96 -11.61 25.91
C THR A 217 -3.50 -12.83 25.14
N ALA A 218 -4.21 -12.62 24.03
CA ALA A 218 -4.72 -13.71 23.20
C ALA A 218 -3.59 -14.53 22.56
N LEU A 219 -2.54 -13.88 22.07
CA LEU A 219 -1.37 -14.55 21.49
C LEU A 219 -0.59 -15.35 22.53
N LEU A 220 -0.36 -14.80 23.73
CA LEU A 220 0.33 -15.49 24.82
C LEU A 220 -0.41 -16.75 25.24
N ARG A 221 -1.75 -16.69 25.38
CA ARG A 221 -2.54 -17.90 25.65
C ARG A 221 -2.44 -18.94 24.55
N TRP A 222 -2.32 -18.52 23.30
CA TRP A 222 -2.10 -19.47 22.20
C TRP A 222 -0.73 -20.14 22.29
N VAL A 223 0.31 -19.36 22.58
CA VAL A 223 1.69 -19.83 22.68
C VAL A 223 1.88 -20.73 23.91
N ASP A 224 1.41 -20.30 25.07
CA ASP A 224 1.69 -20.93 26.36
C ASP A 224 0.71 -22.06 26.70
N GLU A 225 -0.56 -21.91 26.33
CA GLU A 225 -1.64 -22.85 26.71
C GLU A 225 -2.17 -23.65 25.51
N GLY A 226 -1.75 -23.34 24.28
CA GLY A 226 -2.28 -23.96 23.06
C GLY A 226 -3.69 -23.49 22.68
N VAL A 227 -4.23 -22.48 23.36
CA VAL A 227 -5.60 -21.98 23.12
C VAL A 227 -5.60 -21.01 21.94
N LYS A 228 -5.90 -21.53 20.74
CA LYS A 228 -6.00 -20.71 19.52
C LYS A 228 -7.13 -19.68 19.64
N PRO A 229 -6.87 -18.37 19.47
CA PRO A 229 -7.90 -17.35 19.56
C PRO A 229 -8.80 -17.36 18.32
N THR A 230 -10.01 -16.83 18.47
CA THR A 230 -10.91 -16.50 17.36
C THR A 230 -11.10 -14.98 17.29
N PRO A 231 -11.40 -14.41 16.10
CA PRO A 231 -11.75 -13.00 15.98
C PRO A 231 -12.88 -12.58 16.91
N GLU A 232 -13.92 -13.42 17.07
CA GLU A 232 -15.04 -13.18 17.98
C GLU A 232 -14.60 -13.10 19.44
N GLY A 233 -13.75 -14.03 19.87
CA GLY A 233 -13.22 -14.06 21.23
C GLY A 233 -12.36 -12.83 21.54
N ILE A 234 -11.55 -12.39 20.58
CA ILE A 234 -10.74 -11.16 20.70
C ILE A 234 -11.64 -9.93 20.81
N ALA A 235 -12.65 -9.83 19.94
CA ALA A 235 -13.62 -8.73 19.98
C ALA A 235 -14.38 -8.66 21.31
N GLN A 236 -14.77 -9.82 21.88
CA GLN A 236 -15.44 -9.91 23.17
C GLN A 236 -14.54 -9.54 24.35
N GLN A 237 -13.24 -9.84 24.28
CA GLN A 237 -12.28 -9.55 25.37
C GLN A 237 -11.87 -8.07 25.42
N CYS A 238 -11.81 -7.39 24.28
CA CYS A 238 -11.29 -6.03 24.21
C CYS A 238 -11.97 -5.04 25.16
N PRO A 239 -13.31 -4.97 25.29
CA PRO A 239 -13.98 -3.97 26.13
C PRO A 239 -13.50 -3.96 27.60
N ALA A 240 -13.06 -5.10 28.14
CA ALA A 240 -12.52 -5.17 29.50
C ALA A 240 -11.20 -4.39 29.65
N ASN A 241 -10.41 -4.26 28.59
CA ASN A 241 -9.17 -3.49 28.57
C ASN A 241 -9.42 -1.97 28.55
N GLU A 242 -10.62 -1.50 28.13
CA GLU A 242 -10.89 -0.07 28.04
C GLU A 242 -10.87 0.64 29.39
N ALA A 243 -11.18 -0.06 30.48
CA ALA A 243 -11.15 0.50 31.83
C ALA A 243 -9.73 0.96 32.24
N ARG A 244 -8.69 0.31 31.70
CA ARG A 244 -7.28 0.60 32.00
C ARG A 244 -6.60 1.42 30.90
N PHE A 245 -6.94 1.16 29.65
CA PHE A 245 -6.23 1.69 28.48
C PHE A 245 -7.02 2.73 27.70
N GLY A 246 -8.22 3.11 28.16
CA GLY A 246 -9.07 4.07 27.47
C GLY A 246 -9.93 3.44 26.37
N LYS A 247 -10.80 4.26 25.78
CA LYS A 247 -11.73 3.83 24.73
C LYS A 247 -11.00 3.56 23.41
N GLY A 248 -11.51 2.60 22.64
CA GLY A 248 -11.00 2.35 21.29
C GLY A 248 -11.11 0.91 20.80
N CYS A 249 -11.86 0.05 21.49
CA CYS A 249 -12.14 -1.29 20.96
C CYS A 249 -13.03 -1.20 19.72
N ALA A 250 -12.51 -1.63 18.58
CA ALA A 250 -13.18 -1.49 17.29
C ALA A 250 -13.00 -2.72 16.39
N PHE A 251 -12.89 -3.92 16.98
CA PHE A 251 -12.72 -5.16 16.23
C PHE A 251 -13.96 -5.47 15.39
N LEU A 252 -13.72 -5.96 14.16
CA LEU A 252 -14.73 -6.38 13.19
C LEU A 252 -14.57 -7.89 12.96
N PRO A 253 -15.10 -8.75 13.86
CA PRO A 253 -14.80 -10.19 13.83
C PRO A 253 -15.32 -10.90 12.57
N ALA A 254 -16.40 -10.39 11.97
CA ALA A 254 -16.98 -10.93 10.75
C ALA A 254 -16.40 -10.33 9.45
N TYR A 255 -15.42 -9.42 9.54
CA TYR A 255 -14.86 -8.78 8.35
C TYR A 255 -13.99 -9.75 7.55
N VAL A 256 -14.25 -9.84 6.25
CA VAL A 256 -13.45 -10.63 5.30
C VAL A 256 -12.90 -9.65 4.25
N PRO A 257 -11.56 -9.48 4.16
CA PRO A 257 -10.98 -8.61 3.15
C PRO A 257 -11.26 -9.14 1.75
N LYS A 258 -11.49 -8.22 0.81
CA LYS A 258 -11.60 -8.56 -0.60
C LYS A 258 -10.23 -8.98 -1.17
N PRO A 259 -10.19 -9.69 -2.31
CA PRO A 259 -8.93 -10.01 -2.98
C PRO A 259 -8.14 -8.74 -3.36
N LEU A 260 -6.81 -8.83 -3.42
CA LEU A 260 -5.93 -7.68 -3.73
C LEU A 260 -6.32 -6.93 -5.00
N ASN A 261 -6.80 -7.65 -6.02
CA ASN A 261 -7.19 -7.05 -7.30
C ASN A 261 -8.44 -6.16 -7.24
N SER A 262 -9.22 -6.22 -6.13
CA SER A 262 -10.28 -5.24 -5.91
C SER A 262 -9.75 -3.86 -5.49
N ARG A 263 -8.48 -3.77 -5.08
CA ARG A 263 -7.82 -2.52 -4.67
C ARG A 263 -6.76 -2.07 -5.67
N VAL A 264 -5.91 -2.99 -6.09
CA VAL A 264 -4.77 -2.74 -6.99
C VAL A 264 -5.02 -3.45 -8.30
N VAL A 265 -4.99 -2.74 -9.42
CA VAL A 265 -5.32 -3.32 -10.72
C VAL A 265 -4.38 -4.47 -11.11
N ASP A 266 -4.96 -5.52 -11.67
CA ASP A 266 -4.22 -6.63 -12.28
C ASP A 266 -3.38 -6.12 -13.46
N ARG A 267 -2.26 -6.80 -13.71
CA ARG A 267 -1.26 -6.42 -14.72
C ARG A 267 -0.47 -7.64 -15.18
N ASP A 268 0.17 -7.50 -16.33
CA ASP A 268 1.03 -8.54 -16.88
C ASP A 268 2.28 -8.69 -16.00
N ARG A 269 2.70 -9.93 -15.78
CA ARG A 269 3.92 -10.26 -15.05
C ARG A 269 4.84 -11.11 -15.95
N PRO A 270 6.12 -10.75 -16.09
CA PRO A 270 7.08 -11.53 -16.85
C PRO A 270 7.43 -12.85 -16.17
#